data_AF-A0A627K0L0-F1
#
_entry.id   AF-A0A627K0L0-F1
#
_cell.length_a   1.000
_cell.length_b   1.000
_cell.length_c   1.000
_cell.angle_alpha   90.00
_cell.angle_beta   90.00
_cell.angle_gamma   90.00
#
_symmetry.space_group_name_H-M   'P 1'
#
loop_
_entity.id
_entity.type
_entity.pdbx_description
1 polymer ?
#
loop_
_entity_poly.entity_id
_entity_poly.type
_entity_poly.pdbx_seq_one_letter_code
_entity_poly.pdbx_strand_id
1 'polypeptide(L)'
;MDKQNNFPVETLEEQLIIIVDKYISKRYQLGDKSFSYQLYLLFVSYHLKYFYPKQLYTRSNRNIDNIMTMFSSAYKCLTSNLLKQLNNKETVLRELNSLVNYIDGNQETTEEIYTTFKAQYEMKVIEKEITHEVIKVRNL
;
A
#
# COMPACT_ATOMS: atom_id res chain seq x y z
N MET A 1 -8.82 19.01 10.06
CA MET A 1 -7.64 18.84 10.93
C MET A 1 -6.85 17.66 10.39
N ASP A 2 -5.89 17.90 9.51
CA ASP A 2 -4.94 16.89 9.06
C ASP A 2 -3.55 17.36 9.47
N LYS A 3 -2.93 16.66 10.43
CA LYS A 3 -1.52 16.85 10.72
C LYS A 3 -0.74 16.27 9.53
N GLN A 4 -0.49 17.11 8.54
CA GLN A 4 0.57 16.89 7.56
C GLN A 4 1.87 16.80 8.35
N ASN A 5 2.29 15.57 8.65
CA ASN A 5 3.67 15.33 9.03
C ASN A 5 4.50 15.73 7.81
N ASN A 6 5.21 16.86 7.91
CA ASN A 6 6.20 17.31 6.95
C ASN A 6 7.30 16.25 6.84
N PHE A 7 7.08 15.24 6.01
CA PHE A 7 8.17 14.55 5.35
C PHE A 7 8.69 15.51 4.27
N PRO A 8 10.01 15.68 4.11
CA PRO A 8 10.54 16.37 2.94
C PRO A 8 9.90 15.70 1.71
N VAL A 9 9.42 16.49 0.74
CA VAL A 9 8.51 16.02 -0.32
C VAL A 9 9.05 14.77 -1.02
N GLU A 10 8.60 13.62 -0.55
CA GLU A 10 8.85 12.28 -1.05
C GLU A 10 7.64 11.89 -1.90
N THR A 11 7.88 11.29 -3.05
CA THR A 11 6.84 10.70 -3.90
C THR A 11 5.98 9.70 -3.11
N LEU A 12 4.77 9.39 -3.57
CA LEU A 12 3.92 8.42 -2.87
C LEU A 12 4.59 7.03 -2.79
N GLU A 13 5.42 6.73 -3.78
CA GLU A 13 6.28 5.57 -3.90
C GLU A 13 7.37 5.54 -2.81
N GLU A 14 8.11 6.64 -2.62
CA GLU A 14 9.12 6.76 -1.55
C GLU A 14 8.46 6.69 -0.16
N GLN A 15 7.32 7.34 0.02
CA GLN A 15 6.54 7.27 1.26
C GLN A 15 6.12 5.82 1.57
N LEU A 16 5.72 5.04 0.56
CA LEU A 16 5.41 3.63 0.74
C LEU A 16 6.62 2.85 1.28
N ILE A 17 7.80 3.06 0.71
CA ILE A 17 9.04 2.41 1.18
C ILE A 17 9.36 2.79 2.64
N ILE A 18 9.20 4.06 3.00
CA ILE A 18 9.44 4.51 4.39
C ILE A 18 8.41 3.93 5.36
N ILE A 19 7.16 3.77 4.92
CA ILE A 19 6.13 3.09 5.71
C ILE A 19 6.50 1.61 5.89
N VAL A 20 7.02 0.94 4.86
CA VAL A 20 7.52 -0.44 4.96
C VAL A 20 8.67 -0.55 5.95
N ASP A 21 9.66 0.35 5.92
CA ASP A 21 10.75 0.39 6.91
C ASP A 21 10.23 0.52 8.34
N LYS A 22 9.29 1.45 8.57
CA LYS A 22 8.65 1.64 9.88
C LYS A 22 7.81 0.45 10.30
N TYR A 23 7.18 -0.23 9.36
CA TYR A 23 6.40 -1.44 9.62
C TYR A 23 7.30 -2.58 10.07
N ILE A 24 8.42 -2.78 9.36
CA ILE A 24 9.48 -3.73 9.71
C ILE A 24 9.99 -3.46 11.13
N SER A 25 10.36 -2.21 11.47
CA SER A 25 10.82 -1.86 12.82
C SER A 25 9.86 -2.26 13.94
N LYS A 26 8.55 -2.31 13.66
CA LYS A 26 7.52 -2.57 14.67
C LYS A 26 7.06 -4.01 14.74
N ARG A 27 7.16 -4.76 13.64
CA ARG A 27 6.46 -6.05 13.47
C ARG A 27 7.36 -7.18 13.01
N TYR A 28 8.54 -6.89 12.47
CA TYR A 28 9.38 -7.92 11.88
C TYR A 28 9.91 -8.89 12.93
N GLN A 29 9.72 -10.18 12.68
CA GLN A 29 10.30 -11.27 13.45
C GLN A 29 10.95 -12.26 12.48
N LEU A 30 12.19 -12.63 12.75
CA LEU A 30 12.91 -13.57 11.89
C LEU A 30 12.18 -14.92 11.87
N GLY A 31 11.86 -15.42 10.67
CA GLY A 31 11.14 -16.68 10.49
C GLY A 31 9.61 -16.58 10.50
N ASP A 32 9.04 -15.37 10.60
CA ASP A 32 7.60 -15.17 10.45
C ASP A 32 7.15 -15.42 9.00
N LYS A 33 6.54 -16.60 8.79
CA LYS A 33 6.02 -17.02 7.48
C LYS A 33 4.82 -16.19 7.01
N SER A 34 4.20 -15.42 7.90
CA SER A 34 3.04 -14.58 7.57
C SER A 34 3.43 -13.16 7.11
N PHE A 35 4.70 -12.78 7.23
CA PHE A 35 5.13 -11.40 7.00
C PHE A 35 4.87 -10.94 5.55
N SER A 36 5.09 -11.80 4.55
CA SER A 36 4.82 -11.45 3.14
C SER A 36 3.33 -11.23 2.87
N TYR A 37 2.45 -11.99 3.51
CA TYR A 37 1.00 -11.75 3.46
C TYR A 37 0.64 -10.40 4.09
N GLN A 38 1.18 -10.10 5.27
CA GLN A 38 0.94 -8.82 5.95
C GLN A 38 1.47 -7.64 5.12
N LEU A 39 2.64 -7.80 4.50
CA LEU A 39 3.23 -6.80 3.62
C LEU A 39 2.39 -6.62 2.35
N TYR A 40 1.82 -7.68 1.80
CA TYR A 40 0.88 -7.58 0.69
C TYR A 40 -0.37 -6.77 1.08
N LEU A 41 -0.97 -7.05 2.24
CA LEU A 41 -2.10 -6.25 2.75
C LEU A 41 -1.75 -4.76 2.89
N LEU A 42 -0.53 -4.45 3.32
CA LEU A 42 -0.04 -3.07 3.40
C LEU A 42 0.02 -2.43 2.01
N PHE A 43 0.56 -3.12 1.01
CA PHE A 43 0.61 -2.64 -0.37
C PHE A 43 -0.78 -2.39 -0.95
N VAL A 44 -1.71 -3.36 -0.80
CA VAL A 44 -3.11 -3.23 -1.26
C VAL A 44 -3.80 -2.04 -0.58
N SER A 45 -3.67 -1.94 0.74
CA SER A 45 -4.29 -0.86 1.51
C SER A 45 -3.73 0.51 1.10
N TYR A 46 -2.42 0.60 0.85
CA TYR A 46 -1.78 1.83 0.41
C TYR A 46 -2.20 2.21 -1.01
N HIS A 47 -2.27 1.23 -1.92
CA HIS A 47 -2.76 1.41 -3.29
C HIS A 47 -4.18 1.99 -3.31
N LEU A 48 -5.11 1.34 -2.62
CA LEU A 48 -6.51 1.77 -2.56
C LEU A 48 -6.67 3.16 -1.94
N LYS A 49 -5.85 3.51 -0.95
CA LYS A 49 -5.96 4.79 -0.25
C LYS A 49 -5.35 5.97 -1.02
N TYR A 50 -4.22 5.78 -1.69
CA TYR A 50 -3.43 6.91 -2.21
C TYR A 50 -3.31 6.95 -3.73
N PHE A 51 -3.37 5.81 -4.41
CA PHE A 51 -3.18 5.70 -5.85
C PHE A 51 -4.49 5.48 -6.60
N TYR A 52 -5.35 4.57 -6.12
CA TYR A 52 -6.63 4.23 -6.74
C TYR A 52 -7.54 5.45 -6.98
N PRO A 53 -7.73 6.39 -6.04
CA PRO A 53 -8.61 7.55 -6.26
C PRO A 53 -8.08 8.52 -7.33
N LYS A 54 -6.78 8.45 -7.61
CA LYS A 54 -6.09 9.23 -8.64
C LYS A 54 -5.96 8.46 -9.96
N GLN A 55 -6.58 7.28 -10.05
CA GLN A 55 -6.48 6.36 -11.19
C GLN A 55 -5.03 5.92 -11.50
N LEU A 56 -4.14 5.99 -10.51
CA LEU A 56 -2.75 5.56 -10.65
C LEU A 56 -2.64 4.06 -10.42
N TYR A 57 -1.87 3.38 -11.28
CA TYR A 57 -1.72 1.91 -11.26
C TYR A 57 -3.06 1.19 -11.30
N THR A 58 -3.91 1.49 -12.28
CA THR A 58 -5.26 0.90 -12.43
C THR A 58 -5.55 0.42 -13.86
N ARG A 59 -4.52 0.30 -14.70
CA ARG A 59 -4.68 0.05 -16.15
C ARG A 59 -4.92 -1.42 -16.50
N SER A 60 -4.56 -2.36 -15.61
CA SER A 60 -4.84 -3.78 -15.83
C SER A 60 -6.19 -4.17 -15.25
N ASN A 61 -6.85 -5.12 -15.91
CA ASN A 61 -8.04 -5.79 -15.38
C ASN A 61 -7.71 -6.75 -14.23
N ARG A 62 -6.46 -7.23 -14.15
CA ARG A 62 -5.98 -8.00 -12.99
C ARG A 62 -5.39 -7.05 -11.98
N ASN A 63 -5.92 -7.08 -10.76
CA ASN A 63 -5.48 -6.18 -9.71
C ASN A 63 -4.05 -6.47 -9.25
N ILE A 64 -3.59 -7.73 -9.35
CA ILE A 64 -2.20 -8.07 -9.06
C ILE A 64 -1.21 -7.35 -9.99
N ASP A 65 -1.52 -7.16 -11.27
CA ASP A 65 -0.64 -6.45 -12.21
C ASP A 65 -0.52 -4.97 -11.84
N ASN A 66 -1.63 -4.39 -11.37
CA ASN A 66 -1.69 -3.02 -10.87
C ASN A 66 -0.79 -2.86 -9.64
N ILE A 67 -0.85 -3.80 -8.68
CA ILE A 67 0.05 -3.84 -7.53
C ILE A 67 1.50 -4.06 -7.95
N MET A 68 1.79 -4.95 -8.89
CA MET A 68 3.16 -5.20 -9.37
C MET A 68 3.74 -4.00 -10.13
N THR A 69 2.90 -3.25 -10.83
CA THR A 69 3.31 -1.99 -11.48
C THR A 69 3.64 -0.92 -10.43
N MET A 70 2.80 -0.77 -9.40
CA MET A 70 3.06 0.13 -8.27
C MET A 70 4.34 -0.29 -7.52
N PHE A 71 4.49 -1.58 -7.23
CA PHE A 71 5.69 -2.15 -6.60
C PHE A 71 6.93 -1.82 -7.41
N SER A 72 6.89 -2.02 -8.72
CA SER A 72 8.03 -1.73 -9.61
C SER A 72 8.41 -0.25 -9.58
N SER A 73 7.43 0.65 -9.46
CA SER A 73 7.67 2.08 -9.30
C SER A 73 8.32 2.39 -7.95
N ALA A 74 7.77 1.86 -6.85
CA ALA A 74 8.33 2.02 -5.51
C ALA A 74 9.74 1.43 -5.37
N TYR A 75 9.99 0.28 -5.99
CA TYR A 75 11.30 -0.35 -5.97
C TYR A 75 12.36 0.49 -6.71
N LYS A 76 11.99 1.17 -7.80
CA LYS A 76 12.88 2.11 -8.50
C LYS A 76 13.28 3.32 -7.65
N CYS A 77 12.47 3.68 -6.65
CA CYS A 77 12.77 4.76 -5.73
C CYS A 77 13.84 4.40 -4.67
N LEU A 78 14.23 3.12 -4.54
CA LEU A 78 15.31 2.66 -3.64
C LEU A 78 16.71 3.09 -4.13
N THR A 79 16.89 4.39 -4.34
CA THR A 79 18.15 5.03 -4.67
C THR A 79 19.09 5.08 -3.46
N SER A 80 20.37 5.36 -3.68
CA SER A 80 21.36 5.49 -2.61
C SER A 80 21.00 6.55 -1.56
N ASN A 81 20.19 7.56 -1.92
CA ASN A 81 19.73 8.58 -0.99
C ASN A 81 18.59 8.07 -0.09
N LEU A 82 17.56 7.43 -0.66
CA LEU A 82 16.48 6.85 0.13
C LEU A 82 17.01 5.72 1.03
N LEU A 83 17.88 4.85 0.49
CA LEU A 83 18.47 3.74 1.25
C LEU A 83 19.26 4.21 2.48
N LYS A 84 19.90 5.39 2.43
CA LYS A 84 20.60 5.97 3.60
C LYS A 84 19.64 6.42 4.70
N GLN A 85 18.38 6.67 4.39
CA GLN A 85 17.37 7.11 5.35
C GLN A 85 16.63 5.93 6.01
N LEU A 86 16.73 4.71 5.45
CA LEU A 86 16.04 3.53 5.99
C LEU A 86 16.82 2.95 7.18
N ASN A 87 16.09 2.62 8.25
CA ASN A 87 16.70 2.02 9.45
C ASN A 87 17.01 0.53 9.24
N ASN A 88 16.22 -0.16 8.41
CA ASN A 88 16.28 -1.61 8.21
C ASN A 88 16.57 -1.98 6.75
N LYS A 89 17.50 -1.26 6.10
CA LYS A 89 17.77 -1.36 4.65
C LYS A 89 17.87 -2.81 4.13
N GLU A 90 18.63 -3.70 4.77
CA GLU A 90 18.80 -5.07 4.28
C GLU A 90 17.49 -5.87 4.42
N THR A 91 16.76 -5.68 5.51
CA THR A 91 15.47 -6.33 5.74
C THR A 91 14.42 -5.82 4.76
N VAL A 92 14.36 -4.50 4.50
CA VAL A 92 13.46 -3.93 3.48
C VAL A 92 13.69 -4.61 2.13
N LEU A 93 14.95 -4.69 1.67
CA LEU A 93 15.27 -5.33 0.39
C LEU A 93 14.89 -6.81 0.36
N ARG A 94 15.22 -7.56 1.42
CA ARG A 94 14.88 -8.99 1.52
C ARG A 94 13.37 -9.23 1.51
N GLU A 95 12.61 -8.46 2.28
CA GLU A 95 11.17 -8.67 2.41
C GLU A 95 10.40 -8.17 1.18
N LEU A 96 10.87 -7.15 0.48
CA LEU A 96 10.33 -6.76 -0.83
C LEU A 96 10.55 -7.86 -1.88
N ASN A 97 11.71 -8.52 -1.88
CA ASN A 97 11.92 -9.68 -2.76
C ASN A 97 11.02 -10.87 -2.37
N SER A 98 10.86 -11.12 -1.07
CA SER A 98 9.97 -12.18 -0.56
C SER A 98 8.51 -11.90 -0.91
N LEU A 99 8.10 -10.63 -0.94
CA LEU A 99 6.77 -10.23 -1.41
C LEU A 99 6.52 -10.60 -2.86
N VAL A 100 7.51 -10.42 -3.75
CA VAL A 100 7.38 -10.82 -5.16
C VAL A 100 7.14 -12.33 -5.26
N ASN A 101 7.94 -13.13 -4.55
CA ASN A 101 7.77 -14.59 -4.52
C ASN A 101 6.40 -14.99 -3.94
N TYR A 102 5.92 -14.27 -2.92
CA TYR A 102 4.61 -14.51 -2.34
C TYR A 102 3.49 -14.23 -3.34
N ILE A 103 3.53 -13.10 -4.06
CA ILE A 103 2.53 -12.77 -5.07
C ILE A 103 2.54 -13.80 -6.19
N ASP A 104 3.72 -14.15 -6.70
CA ASP A 104 3.85 -15.13 -7.79
C ASP A 104 3.34 -16.52 -7.40
N GLY A 105 3.63 -16.97 -6.17
CA GLY A 105 3.15 -18.26 -5.66
C GLY A 105 1.67 -18.29 -5.23
N ASN A 106 0.99 -17.13 -5.14
CA ASN A 106 -0.36 -17.02 -4.58
C ASN A 106 -1.27 -16.10 -5.42
N GLN A 107 -1.17 -16.15 -6.75
CA GLN A 107 -1.85 -15.19 -7.65
C GLN A 107 -3.38 -15.13 -7.46
N GLU A 108 -4.05 -16.27 -7.30
CA GLU A 108 -5.50 -16.32 -7.09
C GLU A 108 -5.90 -15.69 -5.74
N THR A 109 -5.26 -16.15 -4.66
CA THR A 109 -5.48 -15.63 -3.31
C THR A 109 -5.20 -14.13 -3.22
N THR A 110 -4.13 -13.65 -3.85
CA THR A 110 -3.77 -12.23 -3.83
C THR A 110 -4.77 -11.37 -4.62
N GLU A 111 -5.27 -11.85 -5.76
CA GLU A 111 -6.35 -11.20 -6.51
C GLU A 111 -7.66 -11.15 -5.70
N GLU A 112 -8.01 -12.22 -4.98
CA GLU A 112 -9.18 -12.29 -4.11
C GLU A 112 -9.07 -11.29 -2.93
N ILE A 113 -7.90 -11.24 -2.29
CA ILE A 113 -7.60 -10.28 -1.21
C ILE A 113 -7.80 -8.86 -1.72
N TYR A 114 -7.23 -8.51 -2.88
CA TYR A 114 -7.38 -7.17 -3.44
C TYR A 114 -8.85 -6.85 -3.70
N THR A 115 -9.58 -7.75 -4.36
CA THR A 115 -10.99 -7.56 -4.71
C THR A 115 -11.85 -7.31 -3.47
N THR A 116 -11.60 -8.09 -2.41
CA THR A 116 -12.28 -7.94 -1.11
C THR A 116 -11.99 -6.57 -0.49
N PHE A 117 -10.72 -6.16 -0.44
CA PHE A 117 -10.32 -4.88 0.14
C PHE A 117 -10.84 -3.69 -0.68
N LYS A 118 -10.90 -3.83 -2.01
CA LYS A 118 -11.48 -2.83 -2.90
C LYS A 118 -12.96 -2.61 -2.61
N ALA A 119 -13.74 -3.68 -2.52
CA ALA A 119 -15.16 -3.58 -2.19
C ALA A 119 -15.38 -2.90 -0.83
N GLN A 120 -14.57 -3.25 0.19
CA GLN A 120 -14.62 -2.60 1.50
C GLN A 120 -14.24 -1.12 1.44
N TYR A 121 -13.25 -0.77 0.62
CA TYR A 121 -12.84 0.62 0.42
C TYR A 121 -13.96 1.44 -0.25
N GLU A 122 -14.54 0.93 -1.33
CA GLU A 122 -15.61 1.60 -2.08
C GLU A 122 -16.87 1.78 -1.23
N MET A 123 -17.25 0.76 -0.45
CA MET A 123 -18.37 0.85 0.49
C MET A 123 -18.16 1.99 1.50
N LYS A 124 -16.97 2.11 2.08
CA LYS A 124 -16.64 3.19 3.03
C LYS A 124 -16.68 4.59 2.40
N VAL A 125 -16.30 4.71 1.12
CA VAL A 125 -16.40 5.97 0.38
C VAL A 125 -17.85 6.36 0.20
N ILE A 126 -18.69 5.43 -0.28
CA ILE A 126 -20.13 5.65 -0.49
C ILE A 126 -20.83 6.00 0.83
N GLU A 127 -20.57 5.27 1.92
CA GLU A 127 -21.15 5.54 3.24
C GLU A 127 -20.83 6.96 3.72
N LYS A 128 -19.61 7.43 3.49
CA LYS A 128 -19.18 8.77 3.86
C LYS A 128 -19.91 9.84 3.04
N GLU A 129 -20.08 9.60 1.74
CA GLU A 129 -20.81 10.51 0.85
C GLU A 129 -22.29 10.59 1.24
N ILE A 130 -22.94 9.45 1.49
CA ILE A 130 -24.34 9.40 1.96
C ILE A 130 -24.49 10.14 3.28
N THR A 131 -23.61 9.90 4.24
CA THR A 131 -23.64 10.56 5.55
C THR A 131 -23.53 12.08 5.41
N HIS A 132 -22.64 12.55 4.54
CA HIS A 132 -22.46 13.98 4.25
C HIS A 132 -23.73 14.61 3.66
N GLU A 133 -24.37 13.93 2.70
CA GLU A 133 -25.61 14.42 2.09
C GLU A 133 -26.79 14.44 3.08
N VAL A 134 -26.91 13.42 3.95
CA VAL A 134 -27.94 13.41 5.02
C VAL A 134 -27.77 14.59 5.98
N ILE A 135 -26.53 14.94 6.34
CA ILE A 135 -26.25 16.09 7.22
C ILE A 135 -26.65 17.39 6.54
N LYS A 136 -26.36 17.57 5.25
CA LYS A 136 -26.79 18.76 4.49
C LYS A 136 -28.30 18.91 4.48
N VAL A 137 -29.05 17.83 4.20
CA VAL A 137 -30.52 17.87 4.16
C VAL A 137 -31.12 18.22 5.51
N ARG A 138 -30.55 17.75 6.62
CA ARG A 138 -31.03 18.04 7.99
C ARG A 138 -30.76 19.47 8.45
N ASN A 139 -29.77 20.14 7.84
CA ASN A 139 -29.38 21.50 8.17
C ASN A 139 -30.08 22.56 7.28
N LEU A 140 -30.96 22.12 6.37
CA LEU A 140 -31.89 22.95 5.59
C LEU A 140 -33.24 23.05 6.32
#